data_AF-A0A147DU71-F1
#
_entry.id   AF-A0A147DU71-F1
#
_cell.length_a   1.000
_cell.length_b   1.000
_cell.length_c   1.000
_cell.angle_alpha   90.00
_cell.angle_beta   90.00
_cell.angle_gamma   90.00
#
_symmetry.space_group_name_H-M   'P 1'
#
loop_
_entity.id
_entity.type
_entity.pdbx_description
1 polymer ?
#
loop_
_entity_poly.entity_id
_entity_poly.type
_entity_poly.pdbx_seq_one_letter_code
_entity_poly.pdbx_strand_id
1 'polypeptide(L)'
;MTEQAAPTTMHIGELADRTGLSNRTIRHYDEVGLLHPSGRTEGGFRLYTDTDLARLLIIRRMKPLGFTLEQMAELLAVVDALEAADNDDRARLRGQLDEYIRDTEERRAKLEQHLGMADEFLGILRDR
;
A
#
# COMPACT_ATOMS: atom_id res chain seq x y z
N MET A 1 8.83 32.02 17.60
CA MET A 1 7.44 31.60 17.31
C MET A 1 7.52 30.78 16.05
N THR A 2 7.63 29.46 16.19
CA THR A 2 7.90 28.55 15.08
C THR A 2 6.65 28.44 14.23
N GLU A 3 6.67 29.03 13.05
CA GLU A 3 5.64 28.85 12.03
C GLU A 3 5.73 27.40 11.56
N GLN A 4 5.00 26.51 12.24
CA GLN A 4 4.74 25.16 11.72
C GLN A 4 3.93 25.34 10.45
N ALA A 5 4.61 25.27 9.31
CA ALA A 5 3.96 25.17 8.02
C ALA A 5 2.91 24.05 8.12
N ALA A 6 1.64 24.39 7.86
CA ALA A 6 0.59 23.39 7.81
C ALA A 6 1.03 22.27 6.86
N PRO A 7 0.84 20.99 7.23
CA PRO A 7 1.22 19.89 6.35
C PRO A 7 0.55 20.09 5.00
N THR A 8 1.29 19.87 3.91
CA THR A 8 0.72 19.95 2.56
C THR A 8 -0.41 18.92 2.46
N THR A 9 -1.66 19.42 2.41
CA THR A 9 -2.84 18.57 2.31
C THR A 9 -3.37 18.54 0.88
N MET A 10 -3.82 17.37 0.43
CA MET A 10 -4.40 17.14 -0.88
C MET A 10 -5.85 16.66 -0.79
N HIS A 11 -6.66 17.01 -1.78
CA HIS A 11 -8.01 16.48 -1.92
C HIS A 11 -7.98 15.09 -2.58
N ILE A 12 -9.11 14.38 -2.52
CA ILE A 12 -9.22 13.03 -3.09
C ILE A 12 -8.89 12.97 -4.59
N GLY A 13 -9.20 14.02 -5.36
CA GLY A 13 -8.88 14.10 -6.79
C GLY A 13 -7.38 14.11 -7.04
N GLU A 14 -6.65 14.98 -6.34
CA GLU A 14 -5.19 15.03 -6.43
C GLU A 14 -4.56 13.71 -5.93
N LEU A 15 -5.09 13.14 -4.84
CA LEU A 15 -4.63 11.84 -4.34
C LEU A 15 -4.86 10.72 -5.36
N ALA A 16 -6.00 10.72 -6.06
CA ALA A 16 -6.31 9.78 -7.13
C ALA A 16 -5.32 9.91 -8.28
N ASP A 17 -5.01 11.14 -8.71
CA ASP A 17 -4.05 11.39 -9.78
C ASP A 17 -2.64 10.93 -9.40
N ARG A 18 -2.19 11.23 -8.18
CA ARG A 18 -0.85 10.83 -7.68
C ARG A 18 -0.73 9.34 -7.43
N THR A 19 -1.81 8.67 -7.00
CA THR A 19 -1.80 7.22 -6.73
C THR A 19 -2.11 6.38 -7.98
N GLY A 20 -2.76 6.95 -8.99
CA GLY A 20 -3.36 6.21 -10.11
C GLY A 20 -4.55 5.34 -9.69
N LEU A 21 -5.09 5.53 -8.48
CA LEU A 21 -6.28 4.83 -8.00
C LEU A 21 -7.53 5.66 -8.31
N SER A 22 -8.66 4.99 -8.52
CA SER A 22 -9.92 5.72 -8.67
C SER A 22 -10.36 6.35 -7.33
N ASN A 23 -11.08 7.47 -7.40
CA ASN A 23 -11.75 8.05 -6.23
C ASN A 23 -12.63 7.02 -5.48
N ARG A 24 -13.26 6.09 -6.22
CA ARG A 24 -14.06 5.00 -5.64
C ARG A 24 -13.19 4.04 -4.84
N THR A 25 -12.02 3.66 -5.35
CA THR A 25 -11.08 2.78 -4.66
C THR A 25 -10.54 3.43 -3.40
N ILE A 26 -10.19 4.72 -3.45
CA ILE A 26 -9.72 5.46 -2.27
C ILE A 26 -10.81 5.53 -1.19
N ARG A 27 -12.07 5.81 -1.57
CA ARG A 27 -13.20 5.79 -0.63
C ARG A 27 -13.44 4.40 -0.05
N HIS A 28 -13.33 3.37 -0.87
CA HIS A 28 -13.46 1.99 -0.39
C HIS A 28 -12.39 1.67 0.65
N TYR A 29 -11.13 2.07 0.43
CA TYR A 29 -10.06 1.88 1.42
C TYR A 29 -10.29 2.68 2.70
N ASP A 30 -10.89 3.87 2.62
CA ASP A 30 -11.37 4.59 3.80
C ASP A 30 -12.47 3.81 4.55
N GLU A 31 -13.48 3.32 3.84
CA GLU A 31 -14.60 2.56 4.40
C GLU A 31 -14.18 1.25 5.09
N VAL A 32 -13.17 0.55 4.54
CA VAL A 32 -12.66 -0.69 5.14
C VAL A 32 -11.52 -0.46 6.14
N GLY A 33 -11.20 0.80 6.47
CA GLY A 33 -10.20 1.16 7.49
C GLY A 33 -8.74 0.99 7.05
N LEU A 34 -8.49 0.78 5.76
CA LEU A 34 -7.13 0.70 5.20
C LEU A 34 -6.49 2.07 5.00
N LEU A 35 -7.29 3.12 4.90
CA LEU A 35 -6.86 4.51 4.82
C LEU A 35 -7.72 5.32 5.79
N HIS A 36 -7.16 6.35 6.40
CA HIS A 36 -7.96 7.32 7.16
C HIS A 36 -7.55 8.72 6.69
N PRO A 37 -8.49 9.59 6.29
CA PRO A 37 -8.14 10.96 5.93
C PRO A 37 -7.43 11.66 7.09
N SER A 38 -6.25 12.22 6.84
CA SER A 38 -5.50 13.00 7.82
C SER A 38 -6.25 14.22 8.36
N GLY A 39 -7.28 14.69 7.64
CA GLY A 39 -8.10 15.79 8.12
C GLY A 39 -9.35 16.02 7.28
N ARG A 40 -10.06 17.10 7.63
CA ARG A 40 -11.19 17.61 6.86
C ARG A 40 -11.14 19.12 6.77
N THR A 41 -11.57 19.68 5.63
CA THR A 41 -11.84 21.12 5.50
C THR A 41 -13.02 21.53 6.38
N GLU A 42 -13.21 22.82 6.64
CA GLU A 42 -14.42 23.38 7.28
C GLU A 42 -15.72 22.93 6.60
N GLY A 43 -15.72 22.80 5.26
CA GLY A 43 -16.86 22.29 4.49
C GLY A 43 -17.06 20.76 4.53
N GLY A 44 -16.30 20.03 5.36
CA GLY A 44 -16.43 18.58 5.54
C GLY A 44 -15.71 17.70 4.50
N PHE A 45 -15.04 18.28 3.51
CA PHE A 45 -14.25 17.53 2.51
C PHE A 45 -13.04 16.87 3.14
N ARG A 46 -12.73 15.64 2.70
CA ARG A 46 -11.55 14.89 3.16
C ARG A 46 -10.27 15.54 2.65
N LEU A 47 -9.28 15.60 3.53
CA LEU A 47 -7.92 16.03 3.26
C LEU A 47 -6.96 14.90 3.59
N TYR A 48 -5.97 14.73 2.74
CA TYR A 48 -4.95 13.69 2.84
C TYR A 48 -3.56 14.30 2.85
N THR A 49 -2.60 13.65 3.47
CA THR A 49 -1.20 14.09 3.53
C THR A 49 -0.30 13.24 2.63
N ASP A 50 0.98 13.59 2.51
CA ASP A 50 1.95 12.74 1.82
C ASP A 50 2.12 11.37 2.50
N THR A 51 1.85 11.25 3.80
CA THR A 51 1.81 9.96 4.52
C THR A 51 0.68 9.07 4.02
N ASP A 52 -0.52 9.64 3.82
CA ASP A 52 -1.67 8.94 3.24
C ASP A 52 -1.37 8.45 1.81
N LEU A 53 -0.67 9.27 1.03
CA LEU A 53 -0.20 8.89 -0.29
C LEU A 53 0.78 7.71 -0.22
N ALA A 54 1.79 7.78 0.65
CA ALA A 54 2.77 6.71 0.81
C ALA A 54 2.09 5.38 1.18
N ARG A 55 1.13 5.42 2.11
CA ARG A 55 0.29 4.29 2.50
C ARG A 55 -0.45 3.67 1.31
N LEU A 56 -1.13 4.50 0.52
CA LEU A 56 -1.85 4.03 -0.68
C LEU A 56 -0.92 3.43 -1.74
N LEU A 57 0.29 3.96 -1.90
CA LEU A 57 1.28 3.41 -2.82
C LEU A 57 1.81 2.04 -2.37
N ILE A 58 1.84 1.75 -1.07
CA ILE A 58 2.14 0.39 -0.56
C ILE A 58 0.99 -0.55 -0.92
N ILE A 59 -0.25 -0.20 -0.55
CA ILE A 59 -1.46 -1.00 -0.82
C ILE A 59 -1.57 -1.33 -2.32
N ARG A 60 -1.34 -0.34 -3.19
CA ARG A 60 -1.38 -0.50 -4.65
C ARG A 60 -0.40 -1.58 -5.14
N ARG A 61 0.79 -1.67 -4.57
CA ARG A 61 1.82 -2.67 -4.95
C ARG A 61 1.50 -4.07 -4.45
N MET A 62 0.79 -4.19 -3.33
CA MET A 62 0.40 -5.48 -2.77
C MET A 62 -0.70 -6.17 -3.58
N LYS A 63 -1.61 -5.41 -4.19
CA LYS A 63 -2.76 -5.98 -4.92
C LYS A 63 -2.39 -6.96 -6.05
N PRO A 64 -1.46 -6.64 -7.00
CA PRO A 64 -1.09 -7.57 -8.06
C PRO A 64 -0.34 -8.82 -7.55
N LEU A 65 0.22 -8.77 -6.34
CA LEU A 65 0.89 -9.90 -5.69
C LEU A 65 -0.10 -10.84 -4.98
N GLY A 66 -1.41 -10.53 -5.05
CA GLY A 66 -2.47 -11.37 -4.51
C GLY A 66 -2.64 -11.29 -2.98
N PHE A 67 -2.12 -10.24 -2.33
CA PHE A 67 -2.39 -10.04 -0.90
C PHE A 67 -3.88 -9.75 -0.65
N THR A 68 -4.39 -10.21 0.50
CA THR A 68 -5.74 -9.89 0.96
C THR A 68 -5.80 -8.49 1.57
N LEU A 69 -7.00 -7.93 1.76
CA LEU A 69 -7.16 -6.65 2.45
C LEU A 69 -6.68 -6.72 3.92
N GLU A 70 -6.87 -7.88 4.56
CA GLU A 70 -6.40 -8.15 5.92
C GLU A 70 -4.86 -8.11 6.00
N GLN A 71 -4.17 -8.82 5.09
CA GLN A 71 -2.72 -8.79 5.01
C GLN A 71 -2.17 -7.38 4.69
N MET A 72 -2.89 -6.61 3.88
CA MET A 72 -2.55 -5.19 3.65
C MET A 72 -2.66 -4.39 4.94
N ALA A 73 -3.72 -4.56 5.73
CA ALA A 73 -3.91 -3.85 6.98
C ALA A 73 -2.82 -4.19 8.00
N GLU A 74 -2.49 -5.48 8.13
CA GLU A 74 -1.45 -5.98 9.02
C GLU A 74 -0.06 -5.42 8.65
N LEU A 75 0.34 -5.47 7.37
CA LEU A 75 1.63 -4.93 6.96
C LEU A 75 1.73 -3.42 7.26
N LEU A 76 0.66 -2.67 6.98
CA LEU A 76 0.64 -1.24 7.28
C LEU A 76 0.77 -0.98 8.78
N ALA A 77 0.09 -1.78 9.62
CA ALA A 77 0.24 -1.66 11.07
C ALA A 77 1.67 -1.95 11.55
N VAL A 78 2.36 -2.92 10.94
CA VAL A 78 3.78 -3.21 11.23
C VAL A 78 4.67 -2.04 10.82
N VAL A 79 4.44 -1.46 9.64
CA VAL A 79 5.20 -0.29 9.15
C VAL A 79 4.97 0.92 10.06
N ASP A 80 3.71 1.25 10.37
CA ASP A 80 3.36 2.36 11.26
C ASP A 80 4.00 2.17 12.65
N ALA A 81 3.95 0.94 13.19
CA ALA A 81 4.56 0.62 14.47
C ALA A 81 6.09 0.72 14.45
N LEU A 82 6.77 0.36 13.35
CA LEU A 82 8.23 0.48 13.21
C LEU A 82 8.71 1.94 13.23
N GLU A 83 7.92 2.84 12.66
CA GLU A 83 8.18 4.29 12.69
C GLU A 83 8.08 4.86 14.11
N ALA A 84 7.14 4.35 14.91
CA ALA A 84 6.93 4.79 16.29
C ALA A 84 7.76 4.03 17.35
N ALA A 85 8.33 2.87 17.02
CA ALA A 85 8.95 1.96 17.99
C ALA A 85 10.24 2.49 18.63
N ASP A 86 10.43 2.14 19.90
CA ASP A 86 11.72 2.21 20.59
C ASP A 86 12.60 0.98 20.27
N ASN A 87 13.72 0.82 20.97
CA ASN A 87 14.69 -0.22 20.65
C ASN A 87 14.18 -1.65 20.95
N ASP A 88 13.35 -1.83 21.98
CA ASP A 88 12.95 -3.16 22.45
C ASP A 88 11.86 -3.76 21.56
N ASP A 89 10.88 -2.94 21.12
CA ASP A 89 9.83 -3.39 20.21
C ASP A 89 10.30 -3.55 18.75
N ARG A 90 11.34 -2.81 18.35
CA ARG A 90 11.80 -2.78 16.95
C ARG A 90 12.31 -4.14 16.47
N ALA A 91 12.91 -4.97 17.33
CA ALA A 91 13.37 -6.31 16.94
C ALA A 91 12.20 -7.24 16.58
N ARG A 92 11.14 -7.24 17.40
CA ARG A 92 9.92 -8.02 17.15
C ARG A 92 9.22 -7.58 15.87
N LEU A 93 9.04 -6.27 15.70
CA LEU A 93 8.39 -5.71 14.52
C LEU A 93 9.20 -5.97 13.22
N ARG A 94 10.54 -5.94 13.29
CA ARG A 94 11.37 -6.35 12.16
C ARG A 94 11.17 -7.82 11.80
N GLY A 95 11.05 -8.71 12.78
CA GLY A 95 10.71 -10.11 12.52
C GLY A 95 9.39 -10.29 11.77
N GLN A 96 8.37 -9.52 12.14
CA GLN A 96 7.08 -9.51 11.40
C GLN A 96 7.24 -8.98 9.97
N LEU A 97 8.03 -7.92 9.78
CA LEU A 97 8.33 -7.41 8.43
C LEU A 97 9.08 -8.44 7.58
N ASP A 98 10.03 -9.17 8.18
CA ASP A 98 10.79 -10.22 7.49
C ASP A 98 9.89 -11.38 7.03
N GLU A 99 8.82 -11.70 7.77
CA GLU A 99 7.80 -12.67 7.32
C GLU A 99 7.06 -12.17 6.07
N TYR A 100 6.69 -10.90 6.03
CA TYR A 100 6.07 -10.28 4.85
C TYR A 100 7.03 -10.22 3.65
N ILE A 101 8.32 -10.01 3.88
CA ILE A 101 9.35 -10.09 2.84
C ILE A 101 9.39 -11.50 2.27
N ARG A 102 9.43 -12.53 3.12
CA ARG A 102 9.44 -13.94 2.68
C ARG A 102 8.18 -14.32 1.90
N ASP A 103 6.99 -13.96 2.36
CA ASP A 103 5.74 -14.22 1.61
C ASP A 103 5.75 -13.50 0.25
N THR A 104 6.30 -12.27 0.20
CA THR A 104 6.47 -11.53 -1.05
C THR A 104 7.42 -12.24 -2.02
N GLU A 105 8.53 -12.79 -1.53
CA GLU A 105 9.48 -13.56 -2.33
C GLU A 105 8.84 -14.85 -2.90
N GLU A 106 8.05 -15.56 -2.10
CA GLU A 106 7.32 -16.76 -2.53
C GLU A 106 6.28 -16.43 -3.62
N ARG A 107 5.53 -15.33 -3.45
CA ARG A 107 4.57 -14.85 -4.45
C ARG A 107 5.26 -14.43 -5.74
N ARG A 108 6.40 -13.76 -5.65
CA ARG A 108 7.24 -13.41 -6.82
C ARG A 108 7.67 -14.67 -7.56
N ALA A 109 8.18 -15.68 -6.87
CA ALA A 109 8.60 -16.94 -7.49
C ALA A 109 7.45 -17.64 -8.24
N LYS A 110 6.24 -17.64 -7.68
CA LYS A 110 5.04 -18.18 -8.35
C LYS A 110 4.68 -17.38 -9.61
N LEU A 111 4.77 -16.06 -9.58
CA LEU A 111 4.53 -15.22 -10.75
C LEU A 111 5.56 -15.48 -11.86
N GLU A 112 6.82 -15.68 -11.50
CA GLU A 112 7.88 -16.04 -12.46
C GLU A 112 7.62 -17.41 -13.11
N GLN A 113 7.14 -18.39 -12.34
CA GLN A 113 6.72 -19.68 -12.89
C GLN A 113 5.57 -19.53 -13.87
N HIS A 114 4.53 -18.75 -13.54
CA HIS A 114 3.40 -18.51 -14.45
C HIS A 114 3.82 -17.77 -15.72
N LEU A 115 4.76 -16.82 -15.62
CA LEU A 115 5.33 -16.14 -16.78
C LEU A 115 6.03 -17.15 -17.70
N GLY A 116 6.86 -18.04 -17.14
CA GLY A 116 7.51 -19.10 -17.91
C GLY A 116 6.53 -20.02 -18.63
N MET A 117 5.45 -20.45 -17.96
CA MET A 117 4.40 -21.24 -18.59
C MET A 117 3.69 -20.51 -19.73
N ALA A 118 3.45 -19.19 -19.58
CA ALA A 118 2.85 -18.38 -20.63
C ALA A 118 3.78 -18.26 -21.85
N ASP A 119 5.08 -18.08 -21.62
CA ASP A 119 6.08 -18.02 -22.69
C ASP A 119 6.20 -19.35 -23.45
N GLU A 120 6.20 -20.48 -22.74
CA GLU A 120 6.17 -21.82 -23.35
C GLU A 120 4.92 -22.01 -24.21
N PHE A 121 3.75 -21.64 -23.70
CA PHE A 121 2.50 -21.74 -24.44
C PHE A 121 2.49 -20.85 -25.70
N LEU A 122 3.02 -19.63 -25.61
CA LEU A 122 3.20 -18.75 -26.77
C LEU A 122 4.12 -19.36 -27.83
N GLY A 123 5.18 -20.06 -27.42
CA GLY A 123 6.05 -20.81 -28.34
C GLY A 123 5.26 -21.87 -29.12
N ILE A 124 4.50 -22.71 -28.40
CA ILE A 124 3.66 -23.76 -29.00
C ILE A 124 2.68 -23.19 -30.03
N LEU A 125 2.08 -22.02 -29.76
CA LEU A 125 1.13 -21.39 -30.67
C LEU A 125 1.79 -20.77 -31.91
N ARG A 126 3.02 -20.26 -31.80
CA ARG A 126 3.76 -19.63 -32.91
C ARG A 126 4.35 -20.65 -33.89
N ASP A 127 4.63 -21.86 -33.41
CA ASP A 127 5.17 -22.95 -34.22
C ASP A 127 4.10 -23.68 -35.06
N ARG A 128 2.85 -23.21 -35.01
CA ARG A 128 1.74 -23.68 -35.87
C ARG A 128 1.49 -22.74 -37.04
#